data_AF-A0A4Z2I4U2-F1
#
_entry.id   AF-A0A4Z2I4U2-F1
#
_cell.length_a   1.000
_cell.length_b   1.000
_cell.length_c   1.000
_cell.angle_alpha   90.00
_cell.angle_beta   90.00
_cell.angle_gamma   90.00
#
_symmetry.space_group_name_H-M   'P 1'
#
loop_
_entity.id
_entity.type
_entity.pdbx_description
1 polymer ?
#
loop_
_entity_poly.entity_id
_entity_poly.type
_entity_poly.pdbx_seq_one_letter_code
_entity_poly.pdbx_strand_id
1 'polypeptide(L)'
;MVSVVTQRGGLILTRREPSWGCTPRIPHPSRPVRPVSITECNMRFSSPATAPHCECFGHSHRCSYIELLNTVICVSCKHNTRGQHCQLCKLGYYRNTTAELDDENVCIARVCDNELLRCQNGGVCVNNVRCSCPSDYTGLLCENPRCETELGGCGGPNSGRAPLTPPRLLLLLLLLLGSAVLREACCRPALL
;
A
#
# COMPACT_ATOMS: atom_id res chain seq x y z
N MET A 1 -29.86 48.44 -32.50
CA MET A 1 -29.91 48.30 -33.97
C MET A 1 -29.28 46.96 -34.32
N VAL A 2 -30.03 46.04 -34.95
CA VAL A 2 -29.59 44.66 -35.27
C VAL A 2 -29.09 44.65 -36.71
N SER A 3 -27.87 44.16 -36.94
CA SER A 3 -27.38 43.92 -38.30
C SER A 3 -27.45 42.42 -38.60
N VAL A 4 -28.15 42.08 -39.68
CA VAL A 4 -28.30 40.70 -40.18
C VAL A 4 -27.26 40.48 -41.27
N VAL A 5 -26.38 39.49 -41.11
CA VAL A 5 -25.49 39.04 -42.20
C VAL A 5 -25.91 37.61 -42.58
N THR A 6 -26.26 37.43 -43.85
CA THR A 6 -26.63 36.15 -44.43
C THR A 6 -25.41 35.49 -45.05
N GLN A 7 -25.11 34.24 -44.66
CA GLN A 7 -24.24 33.37 -45.45
C GLN A 7 -24.89 31.99 -45.53
N ARG A 8 -24.81 31.40 -46.73
CA ARG A 8 -25.56 30.22 -47.19
C ARG A 8 -25.68 29.12 -46.12
N GLY A 9 -26.90 28.90 -45.63
CA GLY A 9 -27.27 27.68 -44.91
C GLY A 9 -27.98 27.82 -43.56
N GLY A 10 -28.10 29.02 -42.97
CA GLY A 10 -28.92 29.21 -41.78
C GLY A 10 -28.66 30.53 -41.05
N LEU A 11 -29.71 31.14 -40.48
CA LEU A 11 -29.58 32.32 -39.63
C LEU A 11 -28.98 31.91 -38.28
N ILE A 12 -27.75 32.37 -37.98
CA ILE A 12 -27.18 32.30 -36.63
C ILE A 12 -27.27 33.69 -36.00
N LEU A 13 -28.07 33.80 -34.94
CA LEU A 13 -28.10 34.96 -34.04
C LEU A 13 -26.81 34.99 -33.23
N THR A 14 -25.78 35.72 -33.67
CA THR A 14 -24.59 35.96 -32.85
C THR A 14 -24.91 36.99 -31.77
N ARG A 15 -25.18 36.55 -30.55
CA ARG A 15 -25.17 37.44 -29.38
C ARG A 15 -23.70 37.72 -29.02
N ARG A 16 -23.25 38.97 -29.16
CA ARG A 16 -22.13 39.48 -28.37
C ARG A 16 -22.71 40.01 -27.06
N GLU A 17 -22.33 39.40 -25.94
CA GLU A 17 -21.96 40.07 -24.68
C GLU A 17 -21.17 39.07 -23.79
N PRO A 18 -20.24 39.55 -22.95
CA PRO A 18 -19.02 38.84 -22.55
C PRO A 18 -19.20 38.13 -21.21
N SER A 19 -18.91 36.83 -21.08
CA SER A 19 -18.63 36.18 -19.77
C SER A 19 -18.43 34.67 -19.80
N TRP A 20 -18.74 33.98 -20.90
CA TRP A 20 -18.79 32.51 -20.89
C TRP A 20 -17.65 31.96 -21.73
N GLY A 21 -16.44 32.09 -21.19
CA GLY A 21 -15.32 31.30 -21.65
C GLY A 21 -15.41 29.92 -21.00
N CYS A 22 -15.86 28.91 -21.74
CA CYS A 22 -15.35 27.56 -21.50
C CYS A 22 -13.85 27.63 -21.81
N THR A 23 -13.01 27.99 -20.83
CA THR A 23 -11.56 27.86 -21.00
C THR A 23 -11.27 26.38 -21.10
N PRO A 24 -10.71 25.88 -22.21
CA PRO A 24 -10.23 24.51 -22.27
C PRO A 24 -9.20 24.35 -21.14
N ARG A 25 -9.44 23.44 -20.20
CA ARG A 25 -8.40 23.04 -19.26
C ARG A 25 -7.33 22.36 -20.13
N ILE A 26 -6.09 22.85 -20.10
CA ILE A 26 -4.99 22.22 -20.86
C ILE A 26 -4.95 20.74 -20.43
N PRO A 27 -5.17 19.79 -21.35
CA PRO A 27 -5.17 18.38 -21.00
C PRO A 27 -3.78 18.00 -20.49
N HIS A 28 -3.71 17.41 -19.29
CA HIS A 28 -2.49 16.77 -18.81
C HIS A 28 -2.16 15.58 -19.72
N PRO A 29 -0.87 15.37 -20.05
CA PRO A 29 -0.42 14.41 -21.07
C PRO A 29 -0.72 12.93 -20.74
N SER A 30 -1.12 12.63 -19.51
CA SER A 30 -1.29 11.28 -18.97
C SER A 30 -2.75 10.80 -18.87
N ARG A 31 -3.75 11.66 -19.12
CA ARG A 31 -5.18 11.28 -18.97
C ARG A 31 -5.91 11.19 -20.32
N PRO A 32 -6.57 10.06 -20.64
CA PRO A 32 -7.51 9.99 -21.75
C PRO A 32 -8.67 10.95 -21.52
N VAL A 33 -8.87 11.90 -22.43
CA VAL A 33 -10.04 12.80 -22.41
C VAL A 33 -11.26 12.00 -22.85
N ARG A 34 -12.19 11.72 -21.92
CA ARG A 34 -13.50 11.19 -22.29
C ARG A 34 -14.32 12.32 -22.92
N PRO A 35 -15.05 12.08 -24.02
CA PRO A 35 -15.95 13.08 -24.57
C PRO A 35 -17.03 13.40 -23.54
N VAL A 36 -17.01 14.63 -23.01
CA VAL A 36 -18.05 15.11 -22.11
C VAL A 36 -19.30 15.37 -22.96
N SER A 37 -20.41 14.73 -22.61
CA SER A 37 -21.67 14.98 -23.32
C SER A 37 -22.15 16.40 -23.00
N ILE A 38 -22.81 17.07 -23.95
CA ILE A 38 -23.38 18.42 -23.76
C ILE A 38 -24.37 18.42 -22.56
N THR A 39 -24.93 17.26 -22.22
CA THR A 39 -25.83 17.04 -21.08
C THR A 39 -25.12 17.06 -19.72
N GLU A 40 -23.80 16.79 -19.65
CA GLU A 40 -22.99 16.96 -18.43
C GLU A 40 -22.58 18.42 -18.18
N CYS A 41 -22.79 19.32 -19.15
CA CYS A 41 -22.72 20.76 -18.94
C CYS A 41 -23.98 21.33 -18.25
N ASN A 42 -24.92 20.50 -17.78
CA ASN A 42 -25.99 20.96 -16.90
C ASN A 42 -25.56 20.84 -15.44
N MET A 43 -24.68 21.76 -15.06
CA MET A 43 -24.19 21.94 -13.70
C MET A 43 -25.38 22.19 -12.77
N ARG A 44 -25.72 21.19 -11.95
CA ARG A 44 -26.39 21.45 -10.68
C ARG A 44 -25.52 22.44 -9.89
N PHE A 45 -25.98 23.68 -9.88
CA PHE A 45 -25.94 24.58 -8.73
C PHE A 45 -24.56 24.78 -8.09
N SER A 46 -23.74 25.67 -8.67
CA SER A 46 -22.94 26.56 -7.83
C SER A 46 -23.80 27.79 -7.52
N SER A 47 -24.25 27.84 -6.27
CA SER A 47 -24.84 28.98 -5.58
C SER A 47 -24.11 30.30 -5.88
N PRO A 48 -24.79 31.45 -5.74
CA PRO A 48 -24.18 32.77 -5.89
C PRO A 48 -23.17 33.01 -4.75
N ALA A 49 -22.12 33.78 -5.06
CA ALA A 49 -20.89 34.02 -4.28
C ALA A 49 -19.78 32.98 -4.55
N THR A 50 -18.76 33.43 -5.27
CA THR A 50 -17.55 32.71 -5.67
C THR A 50 -16.86 32.06 -4.48
N ALA A 51 -17.12 30.77 -4.26
CA ALA A 51 -16.27 29.95 -3.41
C ALA A 51 -14.93 29.72 -4.14
N PRO A 52 -13.78 29.92 -3.48
CA PRO A 52 -12.48 29.66 -4.10
C PRO A 52 -12.35 28.19 -4.48
N HIS A 53 -11.91 27.91 -5.71
CA HIS A 53 -11.75 26.55 -6.23
C HIS A 53 -10.74 25.77 -5.39
N CYS A 54 -11.11 24.57 -4.94
CA CYS A 54 -10.26 23.73 -4.11
C CYS A 54 -9.40 22.81 -4.96
N GLU A 55 -8.14 23.21 -5.15
CA GLU A 55 -7.14 22.43 -5.89
C GLU A 55 -6.27 21.64 -4.91
N CYS A 56 -6.47 20.31 -4.85
CA CYS A 56 -5.76 19.42 -3.92
C CYS A 56 -4.98 18.31 -4.62
N PHE A 57 -4.59 18.51 -5.89
CA PHE A 57 -3.92 17.53 -6.75
C PHE A 57 -4.53 16.12 -6.69
N GLY A 58 -5.86 16.01 -6.60
CA GLY A 58 -6.53 14.70 -6.52
C GLY A 58 -6.35 13.94 -5.20
N HIS A 59 -5.69 14.51 -4.19
CA HIS A 59 -5.47 13.89 -2.89
C HIS A 59 -6.50 14.28 -1.82
N SER A 60 -7.34 15.26 -2.12
CA SER A 60 -8.53 15.56 -1.33
C SER A 60 -9.63 16.17 -2.22
N HIS A 61 -10.88 15.97 -1.81
CA HIS A 61 -12.02 16.67 -2.38
C HIS A 61 -12.62 17.68 -1.39
N ARG A 62 -11.95 17.88 -0.25
CA ARG A 62 -12.41 18.74 0.83
C ARG A 62 -11.34 19.75 1.18
N CYS A 63 -11.79 20.96 1.46
CA CYS A 63 -10.95 22.12 1.75
C CYS A 63 -11.63 22.98 2.81
N SER A 64 -10.83 23.72 3.56
CA SER A 64 -11.26 24.73 4.51
C SER A 64 -10.73 26.08 4.07
N TYR A 65 -11.57 27.11 4.14
CA TYR A 65 -11.14 28.49 3.95
C TYR A 65 -10.75 29.07 5.30
N ILE A 66 -9.54 29.64 5.38
CA ILE A 66 -9.04 30.30 6.58
C ILE A 66 -9.05 31.80 6.34
N GLU A 67 -10.04 32.47 6.93
CA GLU A 67 -10.32 33.91 6.74
C GLU A 67 -9.12 34.80 7.12
N LEU A 68 -8.46 34.51 8.24
CA LEU A 68 -7.30 35.26 8.74
C LEU A 68 -6.10 35.24 7.79
N LEU A 69 -6.00 34.20 6.96
CA LEU A 69 -4.91 34.02 5.99
C LEU A 69 -5.38 34.23 4.56
N ASN A 70 -6.66 34.53 4.35
CA ASN A 70 -7.31 34.67 3.05
C ASN A 70 -6.94 33.51 2.09
N THR A 71 -6.92 32.27 2.61
CA THR A 71 -6.34 31.12 1.90
C THR A 71 -7.19 29.86 2.03
N VAL A 72 -7.14 29.00 1.01
CA VAL A 72 -7.81 27.69 0.99
C VAL A 72 -6.78 26.60 1.30
N ILE A 73 -7.09 25.75 2.27
CA ILE A 73 -6.26 24.61 2.66
C ILE A 73 -7.05 23.32 2.47
N CYS A 74 -6.48 22.37 1.74
CA CYS A 74 -7.01 21.02 1.61
C CYS A 74 -6.98 20.30 2.96
N VAL A 75 -8.11 19.68 3.32
CA VAL A 75 -8.22 18.93 4.57
C VAL A 75 -8.20 17.43 4.28
N SER A 76 -7.67 16.66 5.23
CA SER A 76 -7.62 15.18 5.15
C SER A 76 -6.95 14.65 3.88
N CYS A 77 -5.80 15.22 3.51
CA CYS A 77 -4.99 14.74 2.39
C CYS A 77 -4.72 13.22 2.48
N LYS A 78 -5.08 12.51 1.40
CA LYS A 78 -4.87 11.07 1.18
C LYS A 78 -3.50 10.81 0.55
N HIS A 79 -3.21 9.56 0.20
CA HIS A 79 -2.00 9.16 -0.56
C HIS A 79 -0.69 9.60 0.12
N ASN A 80 -0.70 9.61 1.46
CA ASN A 80 0.43 10.05 2.30
C ASN A 80 0.94 11.47 2.01
N THR A 81 0.07 12.31 1.45
CA THR A 81 0.37 13.70 1.15
C THR A 81 -0.03 14.66 2.28
N ARG A 82 0.49 15.88 2.21
CA ARG A 82 0.42 16.96 3.20
C ARG A 82 0.60 18.29 2.48
N GLY A 83 0.25 19.38 3.15
CA GLY A 83 0.46 20.74 2.67
C GLY A 83 -0.85 21.36 2.24
N GLN A 84 -0.78 22.64 1.87
CA GLN A 84 -1.96 23.43 1.53
C GLN A 84 -2.79 22.80 0.41
N HIS A 85 -2.11 22.24 -0.59
CA HIS A 85 -2.72 21.63 -1.77
C HIS A 85 -2.46 20.11 -1.82
N CYS A 86 -2.05 19.52 -0.70
CA CYS A 86 -1.60 18.12 -0.65
C CYS A 86 -0.38 17.83 -1.56
N GLN A 87 0.53 18.79 -1.73
CA GLN A 87 1.67 18.69 -2.65
C GLN A 87 2.96 18.11 -2.06
N LEU A 88 3.01 17.94 -0.73
CA LEU A 88 4.19 17.46 0.00
C LEU A 88 3.93 16.07 0.55
N CYS A 89 5.00 15.30 0.81
CA CYS A 89 4.85 14.03 1.53
C CYS A 89 4.84 14.23 3.06
N LYS A 90 4.09 13.36 3.74
CA LYS A 90 4.13 13.24 5.20
C LYS A 90 5.51 12.79 5.68
N LEU A 91 5.80 13.00 6.96
CA LEU A 91 7.01 12.47 7.59
C LEU A 91 7.03 10.95 7.48
N GLY A 92 8.21 10.36 7.23
CA GLY A 92 8.34 8.92 6.94
C GLY A 92 8.03 8.55 5.50
N TYR A 93 7.75 9.52 4.62
CA TYR A 93 7.59 9.31 3.17
C TYR A 93 8.58 10.17 2.39
N TYR A 94 8.86 9.79 1.15
CA TYR A 94 9.66 10.57 0.20
C TYR A 94 8.91 10.70 -1.14
N ARG A 95 9.22 11.77 -1.89
CA ARG A 95 8.58 12.04 -3.18
C ARG A 95 9.15 11.12 -4.25
N ASN A 96 8.29 10.39 -4.94
CA ASN A 96 8.64 9.71 -6.17
C ASN A 96 8.74 10.74 -7.31
N THR A 97 9.95 11.00 -7.79
CA THR A 97 10.18 12.00 -8.84
C THR A 97 9.74 11.53 -10.23
N THR A 98 9.49 10.23 -10.42
CA THR A 98 8.99 9.68 -11.69
C THR A 98 7.47 9.76 -11.80
N ALA A 99 6.77 9.98 -10.69
CA ALA A 99 5.32 10.07 -10.65
C ALA A 99 4.87 11.54 -10.72
N GLU A 100 3.76 11.79 -11.42
CA GLU A 100 3.10 13.09 -11.41
C GLU A 100 2.53 13.42 -10.03
N LEU A 101 2.22 14.69 -9.80
CA LEU A 101 1.80 15.14 -8.47
C LEU A 101 0.43 14.58 -8.05
N ASP A 102 -0.45 14.23 -8.99
CA ASP A 102 -1.78 13.69 -8.72
C ASP A 102 -1.83 12.15 -8.61
N ASP A 103 -0.67 11.48 -8.72
CA ASP A 103 -0.55 10.02 -8.63
C ASP A 103 -0.73 9.51 -7.19
N GLU A 104 -1.40 8.38 -7.00
CA GLU A 104 -1.61 7.77 -5.68
C GLU A 104 -0.31 7.32 -4.99
N ASN A 105 0.71 6.96 -5.77
CA ASN A 105 2.02 6.49 -5.30
C ASN A 105 3.09 7.58 -5.33
N VAL A 106 2.67 8.85 -5.40
CA VAL A 106 3.56 10.01 -5.40
C VAL A 106 4.43 10.09 -4.13
N CYS A 107 3.94 9.55 -3.01
CA CYS A 107 4.66 9.51 -1.74
C CYS A 107 4.93 8.06 -1.32
N ILE A 108 6.19 7.66 -1.35
CA ILE A 108 6.65 6.30 -1.03
C ILE A 108 7.13 6.24 0.41
N ALA A 109 6.74 5.20 1.14
CA ALA A 109 7.16 5.01 2.53
C ALA A 109 8.68 4.77 2.63
N ARG A 110 9.30 5.38 3.63
CA ARG A 110 10.67 5.08 4.03
C ARG A 110 10.64 3.79 4.84
N VAL A 111 11.26 2.75 4.31
CA VAL A 111 11.32 1.43 4.96
C VAL A 111 12.22 1.48 6.19
N CYS A 112 13.33 2.21 6.08
CA CYS A 112 14.32 2.33 7.13
C CYS A 112 14.78 3.77 7.28
N ASP A 113 15.38 4.08 8.43
CA ASP A 113 16.09 5.32 8.64
C ASP A 113 17.36 5.08 9.47
N ASN A 114 18.29 6.03 9.38
CA ASN A 114 19.61 5.93 10.00
C ASN A 114 19.57 6.27 11.51
N GLU A 115 18.43 6.76 12.01
CA GLU A 115 18.29 7.22 13.40
C GLU A 115 17.58 6.17 14.28
N LEU A 116 16.52 5.53 13.78
CA LEU A 116 15.79 4.44 14.45
C LEU A 116 16.29 3.05 14.04
N LEU A 117 17.25 2.94 13.11
CA LEU A 117 17.93 1.70 12.71
C LEU A 117 16.96 0.50 12.52
N ARG A 118 15.96 0.69 11.66
CA ARG A 118 14.90 -0.32 11.46
C ARG A 118 15.37 -1.64 10.85
N CYS A 119 16.55 -1.67 10.22
CA CYS A 119 17.14 -2.89 9.67
C CYS A 119 17.69 -3.76 10.81
N GLN A 120 17.35 -5.05 10.79
CA GLN A 120 17.75 -6.03 11.80
C GLN A 120 18.97 -6.83 11.35
N ASN A 121 19.54 -7.63 12.25
CA ASN A 121 20.55 -8.65 11.96
C ASN A 121 21.74 -8.13 11.12
N GLY A 122 22.24 -6.94 11.44
CA GLY A 122 23.37 -6.33 10.74
C GLY A 122 23.04 -5.73 9.37
N GLY A 123 21.76 -5.60 9.02
CA GLY A 123 21.33 -4.94 7.79
C GLY A 123 21.66 -3.44 7.77
N VAL A 124 22.12 -2.95 6.62
CA VAL A 124 22.45 -1.53 6.40
C VAL A 124 21.31 -0.84 5.66
N CYS A 125 20.82 0.28 6.19
CA CYS A 125 19.79 1.07 5.51
C CYS A 125 20.38 1.82 4.32
N VAL A 126 19.81 1.63 3.13
CA VAL A 126 20.21 2.30 1.89
C VAL A 126 19.15 3.32 1.50
N ASN A 127 19.55 4.60 1.45
CA ASN A 127 18.72 5.74 1.04
C ASN A 127 17.37 5.88 1.77
N ASN A 128 17.23 5.30 2.96
CA ASN A 128 15.95 5.22 3.69
C ASN A 128 14.85 4.39 2.99
N VAL A 129 15.17 3.67 1.90
CA VAL A 129 14.18 2.97 1.07
C VAL A 129 14.25 1.46 1.26
N ARG A 130 15.41 0.90 1.58
CA ARG A 130 15.59 -0.56 1.67
C ARG A 130 16.73 -0.93 2.60
N CYS A 131 16.58 -2.07 3.27
CA CYS A 131 17.68 -2.70 3.99
C CYS A 131 18.52 -3.59 3.05
N SER A 132 19.84 -3.38 3.09
CA SER A 132 20.83 -4.29 2.50
C SER A 132 21.15 -5.37 3.53
N CYS A 133 20.64 -6.58 3.32
CA CYS A 133 20.80 -7.68 4.27
C CYS A 133 22.12 -8.44 4.06
N PRO A 134 22.76 -8.92 5.15
CA PRO A 134 23.85 -9.89 5.07
C PRO A 134 23.43 -11.21 4.39
N SER A 135 24.41 -12.03 4.02
CA SER A 135 24.19 -13.29 3.28
C SER A 135 23.21 -14.25 3.95
N ASP A 136 23.15 -14.20 5.28
CA ASP A 136 22.43 -15.17 6.10
C ASP A 136 21.03 -14.66 6.49
N TYR A 137 20.61 -13.49 5.97
CA TYR A 137 19.32 -12.87 6.30
C TYR A 137 18.60 -12.33 5.07
N THR A 138 17.28 -12.26 5.16
CA THR A 138 16.35 -11.79 4.14
C THR A 138 15.13 -11.13 4.81
N GLY A 139 14.20 -10.60 4.00
CA GLY A 139 13.04 -9.84 4.48
C GLY A 139 13.19 -8.33 4.23
N LEU A 140 12.12 -7.57 4.48
CA LEU A 140 12.11 -6.13 4.22
C LEU A 140 13.04 -5.36 5.17
N LEU A 141 13.18 -5.89 6.40
CA LEU A 141 14.00 -5.38 7.48
C LEU A 141 15.12 -6.37 7.86
N CYS A 142 15.43 -7.35 7.01
CA CYS A 142 16.39 -8.43 7.31
C CYS A 142 15.97 -9.29 8.52
N GLU A 143 14.66 -9.46 8.73
CA GLU A 143 14.06 -10.11 9.89
C GLU A 143 14.07 -11.65 9.81
N ASN A 144 14.31 -12.23 8.64
CA ASN A 144 14.25 -13.68 8.43
C ASN A 144 15.66 -14.24 8.17
N PRO A 145 16.10 -15.32 8.85
CA PRO A 145 17.31 -16.03 8.46
C PRO A 145 17.13 -16.70 7.11
N ARG A 146 18.21 -16.80 6.33
CA ARG A 146 18.29 -17.61 5.13
C ARG A 146 18.64 -19.03 5.53
N CYS A 147 17.79 -19.97 5.14
CA CYS A 147 18.04 -21.39 5.33
C CYS A 147 18.73 -21.92 4.08
N GLU A 148 19.98 -22.32 4.20
CA GLU A 148 20.65 -23.04 3.12
C GLU A 148 19.96 -24.41 2.95
N THR A 149 19.64 -24.76 1.70
CA THR A 149 18.84 -25.94 1.37
C THR A 149 19.65 -27.24 1.35
N GLU A 150 20.84 -27.26 1.95
CA GLU A 150 21.70 -28.44 1.99
C GLU A 150 21.70 -29.02 3.42
N LEU A 151 20.90 -30.08 3.59
CA LEU A 151 20.90 -31.06 4.69
C LEU A 151 20.39 -30.65 6.10
N GLY A 152 19.82 -29.46 6.29
CA GLY A 152 19.14 -29.11 7.54
C GLY A 152 18.50 -27.74 7.54
N GLY A 153 17.35 -27.59 6.88
CA GLY A 153 16.60 -26.32 6.81
C GLY A 153 16.11 -25.83 8.19
N CYS A 154 15.78 -24.54 8.29
CA CYS A 154 15.38 -23.89 9.55
C CYS A 154 14.09 -24.46 10.14
N GLY A 155 14.21 -25.56 10.87
CA GLY A 155 13.25 -25.96 11.88
C GLY A 155 13.50 -25.12 13.12
N GLY A 156 12.72 -24.06 13.32
CA GLY A 156 12.56 -23.52 14.66
C GLY A 156 12.08 -24.65 15.60
N PRO A 157 12.41 -24.63 16.90
CA PRO A 157 12.11 -25.72 17.83
C PRO A 157 10.61 -26.06 18.02
N ASN A 158 9.68 -25.46 17.24
CA ASN A 158 8.24 -25.65 17.33
C ASN A 158 7.54 -26.07 16.02
N SER A 159 8.26 -26.33 14.93
CA SER A 159 7.63 -26.83 13.69
C SER A 159 7.57 -28.36 13.69
N GLY A 160 6.47 -28.87 14.24
CA GLY A 160 5.98 -30.26 14.26
C GLY A 160 6.73 -31.32 13.45
N ARG A 161 7.52 -32.13 14.14
CA ARG A 161 7.55 -33.58 13.96
C ARG A 161 7.93 -34.23 15.28
N ALA A 162 6.91 -34.58 16.07
CA ALA A 162 7.11 -35.55 17.16
C ALA A 162 7.73 -36.82 16.55
N PRO A 163 8.74 -37.45 17.19
CA PRO A 163 9.18 -38.78 16.79
C PRO A 163 7.95 -39.69 16.72
N LEU A 164 7.71 -40.30 15.54
CA LEU A 164 6.60 -41.25 15.31
C LEU A 164 6.86 -42.60 16.01
N THR A 165 7.42 -42.59 17.21
CA THR A 165 7.40 -43.75 18.09
C THR A 165 6.24 -43.56 19.06
N PRO A 166 5.05 -44.12 18.77
CA PRO A 166 3.94 -44.05 19.70
C PRO A 166 4.36 -44.77 20.99
N PRO A 167 4.12 -44.18 22.19
CA PRO A 167 4.43 -44.82 23.47
C PRO A 167 3.74 -46.18 23.64
N ARG A 168 2.74 -46.47 22.81
CA ARG A 168 2.06 -47.76 22.71
C ARG A 168 2.94 -48.89 22.15
N LEU A 169 3.88 -48.60 21.25
CA LEU A 169 4.77 -49.64 20.70
C LEU A 169 5.80 -50.09 21.74
N LEU A 170 6.35 -49.13 22.50
CA LEU A 170 7.27 -49.41 23.60
C LEU A 170 6.57 -50.17 24.73
N LEU A 171 5.33 -49.79 25.06
CA LEU A 171 4.53 -50.51 26.06
C LEU A 171 4.15 -51.92 25.59
N LEU A 172 3.83 -52.12 24.31
CA LEU A 172 3.55 -53.44 23.75
C LEU A 172 4.81 -54.32 23.75
N LEU A 173 5.98 -53.76 23.43
CA LEU A 173 7.26 -54.47 23.47
C LEU A 173 7.62 -54.86 24.90
N LEU A 174 7.41 -53.98 25.88
CA LEU A 174 7.63 -54.27 27.31
C LEU A 174 6.67 -55.35 27.83
N LEU A 175 5.40 -55.37 27.40
CA LEU A 175 4.42 -56.41 27.75
C LEU A 175 4.76 -57.76 27.10
N LEU A 176 5.25 -57.78 25.86
CA LEU A 176 5.68 -58.99 25.17
C LEU A 176 6.98 -59.56 25.76
N LEU A 177 7.92 -58.70 26.16
CA LEU A 177 9.15 -59.12 26.86
C LEU A 177 8.86 -59.57 28.31
N GLY A 178 7.91 -58.94 29.01
CA GLY A 178 7.48 -59.34 30.35
C GLY A 178 6.77 -60.71 30.40
N SER A 179 6.00 -61.06 29.35
CA SER A 179 5.35 -62.37 29.26
C SER A 179 6.31 -63.52 28.89
N ALA A 180 7.45 -63.22 28.27
CA ALA A 180 8.53 -64.21 28.07
C ALA A 180 9.23 -64.58 29.38
N VAL A 181 9.36 -63.64 30.32
CA VAL A 181 9.98 -63.91 31.64
C VAL A 181 9.06 -64.72 32.56
N LEU A 182 7.73 -64.56 32.46
CA LEU A 182 6.78 -65.34 33.25
C LEU A 182 6.59 -66.79 32.75
N ARG A 183 6.91 -67.07 31.47
CA ARG A 183 6.84 -68.44 30.92
C ARG A 183 8.05 -69.31 31.28
N GLU A 184 9.17 -68.72 31.68
CA GLU A 184 10.38 -69.43 32.11
C GLU A 184 10.42 -69.75 33.63
N ALA A 185 9.41 -69.31 34.40
CA ALA A 185 9.32 -69.60 35.84
C ALA A 185 8.47 -70.82 36.21
N CYS A 186 7.72 -71.41 35.26
CA CYS A 186 6.81 -72.53 35.56
C CYS A 186 7.47 -73.92 35.42
N CYS A 187 8.67 -74.02 34.84
CA CYS A 187 9.33 -75.31 34.60
C CYS A 187 10.78 -75.34 35.12
N ARG A 188 11.01 -74.96 36.38
CA ARG A 188 12.13 -75.58 37.12
C ARG A 188 11.64 -76.92 37.67
N PRO A 189 12.15 -78.07 37.17
CA PRO A 189 11.86 -79.35 37.79
C PRO A 189 12.53 -79.40 39.17
N ALA A 190 11.76 -79.82 40.16
CA ALA A 190 12.32 -80.42 41.37
C ALA A 190 12.82 -81.83 40.99
N LEU A 191 14.13 -82.06 41.12
CA LEU A 191 14.87 -83.35 41.23
C LEU A 191 16.36 -82.96 41.19
N LEU A 192 17.26 -83.27 42.12
CA LEU A 192 17.42 -84.37 43.09
C LEU A 192 18.02 -83.81 44.39
#